data_AF-A0A7S3WFU1-F1
#
_entry.id   AF-A0A7S3WFU1-F1
#
_cell.length_a   1.000
_cell.length_b   1.000
_cell.length_c   1.000
_cell.angle_alpha   90.00
_cell.angle_beta   90.00
_cell.angle_gamma   90.00
#
_symmetry.space_group_name_H-M   'P 1'
#
loop_
_entity.id
_entity.type
_entity.pdbx_description
1 polymer ?
#
loop_
_entity_poly.entity_id
_entity_poly.type
_entity_poly.pdbx_seq_one_letter_code
_entity_poly.pdbx_strand_id
1 'polypeptide(L)'
;PMALPLWQLHWRCLQSLATAAESRTVLLRSGCIGAAPSLAHRLLLGAKERDEPRAAAVLDFLANLAFDADGCTALLRCDGAFDALVEGLESRQPSARYAAALALRNVAFSSEGKTALLNRPRAMPALLGGLGPSDLRLSALSSAALWALLARSEKAKVAFRRGGLPAHRFAVAEKELAHLAMREPECASDPAALRAALRHFDAIARLLGADPGQLRA
;
A
#
# COMPACT_ATOMS: atom_id res chain seq x y z
N PRO A 1 -27.23 -8.55 -20.14
CA PRO A 1 -25.83 -8.12 -19.85
C PRO A 1 -25.73 -6.59 -19.86
N MET A 2 -25.64 -5.96 -18.69
CA MET A 2 -25.50 -4.51 -18.58
C MET A 2 -24.08 -4.10 -19.00
N ALA A 3 -23.95 -3.34 -20.09
CA ALA A 3 -22.65 -2.90 -20.59
C ALA A 3 -21.92 -2.09 -19.53
N LEU A 4 -20.62 -2.35 -19.33
CA LEU A 4 -19.81 -1.57 -18.41
C LEU A 4 -19.72 -0.12 -18.90
N PRO A 5 -19.75 0.88 -18.00
CA PRO A 5 -19.49 2.27 -18.37
C PRO A 5 -18.13 2.42 -19.08
N LEU A 6 -18.07 3.31 -20.07
CA LEU A 6 -16.86 3.52 -20.89
C LEU A 6 -15.59 3.78 -20.07
N TRP A 7 -15.70 4.56 -18.98
CA TRP A 7 -14.56 4.84 -18.10
C TRP A 7 -14.00 3.55 -17.48
N GLN A 8 -14.86 2.61 -17.10
CA GLN A 8 -14.45 1.37 -16.46
C GLN A 8 -13.76 0.46 -17.46
N LEU A 9 -14.26 0.38 -18.69
CA LEU A 9 -13.60 -0.36 -19.77
C LEU A 9 -12.19 0.20 -20.03
N HIS A 10 -12.08 1.53 -20.14
CA HIS A 10 -10.81 2.20 -20.37
C HIS A 10 -9.76 1.85 -19.30
N TRP A 11 -10.11 1.97 -18.02
CA TRP A 11 -9.18 1.65 -16.94
C TRP A 11 -8.84 0.16 -16.86
N ARG A 12 -9.80 -0.74 -17.11
CA ARG A 12 -9.52 -2.19 -17.15
C ARG A 12 -8.57 -2.55 -18.29
N CYS A 13 -8.70 -1.91 -19.46
CA CYS A 13 -7.76 -2.09 -20.56
C CYS A 13 -6.35 -1.63 -20.15
N LEU A 14 -6.21 -0.42 -19.57
CA LEU A 14 -4.91 0.08 -19.10
C LEU A 14 -4.29 -0.81 -18.03
N GLN A 15 -5.08 -1.26 -17.05
CA GLN A 15 -4.64 -2.19 -16.01
C GLN A 15 -4.17 -3.52 -16.60
N SER A 16 -4.86 -4.06 -17.61
CA SER A 16 -4.47 -5.28 -18.31
C SER A 16 -3.20 -5.08 -19.14
N LEU A 17 -3.02 -3.93 -19.77
CA LEU A 17 -1.79 -3.62 -20.52
C LEU A 17 -0.60 -3.46 -19.56
N ALA A 18 -0.82 -2.99 -18.34
CA ALA A 18 0.22 -2.85 -17.34
C ALA A 18 0.74 -4.20 -16.80
N THR A 19 0.01 -5.31 -16.93
CA THR A 19 0.46 -6.60 -16.37
C THR A 19 1.43 -7.37 -17.27
N ALA A 20 1.30 -7.26 -18.60
CA ALA A 20 2.20 -7.93 -19.55
C ALA A 20 3.41 -7.04 -19.95
N ALA A 21 4.60 -7.63 -20.05
CA ALA A 21 5.86 -6.88 -20.23
C ALA A 21 5.92 -6.05 -21.52
N GLU A 22 5.49 -6.63 -22.64
CA GLU A 22 5.51 -5.96 -23.95
C GLU A 22 4.54 -4.77 -23.99
N SER A 23 3.29 -5.00 -23.58
CA SER A 23 2.28 -3.94 -23.53
C SER A 23 2.62 -2.85 -22.53
N ARG A 24 3.22 -3.22 -21.39
CA ARG A 24 3.68 -2.24 -20.40
C ARG A 24 4.75 -1.33 -20.97
N THR A 25 5.70 -1.86 -21.72
CA THR A 25 6.75 -1.05 -22.37
C THR A 25 6.14 0.00 -23.31
N VAL A 26 5.13 -0.39 -24.09
CA VAL A 26 4.39 0.53 -24.97
C VAL A 26 3.64 1.59 -24.15
N LEU A 27 2.97 1.16 -23.08
CA LEU A 27 2.20 2.02 -22.17
C LEU A 27 3.08 3.04 -21.44
N LEU A 28 4.30 2.67 -21.04
CA LEU A 28 5.25 3.60 -20.40
C LEU A 28 5.72 4.68 -21.38
N ARG A 29 5.83 4.35 -22.67
CA ARG A 29 6.25 5.27 -23.73
C ARG A 29 5.14 6.20 -24.22
N SER A 30 3.88 5.83 -24.04
CA SER A 30 2.74 6.64 -24.49
C SER A 30 2.45 7.87 -23.62
N GLY A 31 3.11 7.98 -22.45
CA GLY A 31 2.88 9.08 -21.50
C GLY A 31 1.56 8.97 -20.72
N CYS A 32 0.83 7.85 -20.83
CA CYS A 32 -0.47 7.66 -20.18
C CYS A 32 -0.43 7.79 -18.65
N ILE A 33 0.73 7.58 -18.02
CA ILE A 33 0.89 7.73 -16.57
C ILE A 33 0.68 9.19 -16.14
N GLY A 34 1.09 10.17 -16.95
CA GLY A 34 1.17 11.58 -16.53
C GLY A 34 -0.16 12.17 -16.05
N ALA A 35 -1.28 11.72 -16.60
CA ALA A 35 -2.61 12.21 -16.20
C ALA A 35 -3.16 11.52 -14.94
N ALA A 36 -2.70 10.30 -14.65
CA ALA A 36 -3.27 9.45 -13.60
C ALA A 36 -3.20 10.08 -12.20
N PRO A 37 -2.08 10.68 -11.73
CA PRO A 37 -2.00 11.26 -10.40
C PRO A 37 -3.00 12.40 -10.20
N SER A 38 -3.09 13.31 -11.18
CA SER A 38 -4.02 14.46 -11.11
C SER A 38 -5.48 14.01 -11.05
N LEU A 39 -5.81 12.92 -11.76
CA LEU A 39 -7.14 12.36 -11.76
C LEU A 39 -7.45 11.65 -10.45
N ALA A 40 -6.51 10.85 -9.93
CA ALA A 40 -6.66 10.20 -8.63
C ALA A 40 -6.90 11.24 -7.53
N HIS A 41 -6.08 12.29 -7.47
CA HIS A 41 -6.24 13.39 -6.52
C HIS A 41 -7.65 14.00 -6.57
N ARG A 42 -8.14 14.36 -7.77
CA ARG A 42 -9.50 14.92 -7.93
C ARG A 42 -10.59 13.97 -7.48
N LEU A 43 -10.46 12.67 -7.76
CA LEU A 43 -11.45 11.66 -7.39
C LEU A 43 -11.44 11.35 -5.89
N LEU A 44 -10.26 11.42 -5.25
CA LEU A 44 -10.11 11.25 -3.81
C LEU A 44 -10.66 12.45 -3.03
N LEU A 45 -10.50 13.67 -3.55
CA LEU A 45 -11.17 14.87 -3.02
C LEU A 45 -12.69 14.84 -3.23
N GLY A 46 -13.14 14.14 -4.27
CA GLY A 46 -14.56 13.94 -4.55
C GLY A 46 -15.24 13.16 -3.43
N ALA A 47 -16.02 13.84 -2.59
CA ALA A 47 -16.80 13.23 -1.52
C ALA A 47 -18.03 12.41 -2.04
N LYS A 48 -18.08 12.08 -3.32
CA LYS A 48 -19.21 11.35 -3.93
C LYS A 48 -18.88 9.87 -3.96
N GLU A 49 -19.78 9.04 -3.45
CA GLU A 49 -19.63 7.57 -3.45
C GLU A 49 -19.32 7.00 -4.85
N ARG A 50 -19.88 7.61 -5.90
CA ARG A 50 -19.64 7.21 -7.30
C ARG A 50 -18.20 7.41 -7.79
N ASP A 51 -17.41 8.23 -7.10
CA ASP A 51 -16.03 8.54 -7.47
C ASP A 51 -15.04 7.53 -6.86
N GLU A 52 -15.43 6.79 -5.81
CA GLU A 52 -14.61 5.73 -5.21
C GLU A 52 -14.15 4.65 -6.22
N PRO A 53 -15.05 3.98 -6.96
CA PRO A 53 -14.61 2.93 -7.89
C PRO A 53 -13.74 3.49 -9.02
N ARG A 54 -13.83 4.80 -9.30
CA ARG A 54 -12.96 5.48 -10.28
C ARG A 54 -11.59 5.75 -9.68
N ALA A 55 -11.52 6.27 -8.46
CA ALA A 55 -10.26 6.50 -7.75
C ALA A 55 -9.48 5.19 -7.60
N ALA A 56 -10.17 4.12 -7.16
CA ALA A 56 -9.60 2.79 -7.04
C ALA A 56 -9.04 2.28 -8.37
N ALA A 57 -9.78 2.42 -9.48
CA ALA A 57 -9.32 1.97 -10.80
C ALA A 57 -8.04 2.69 -11.27
N VAL A 58 -7.91 3.99 -10.97
CA VAL A 58 -6.68 4.75 -11.27
C VAL A 58 -5.52 4.29 -10.41
N LEU A 59 -5.75 4.05 -9.12
CA LEU A 59 -4.71 3.60 -8.18
C LEU A 59 -4.28 2.15 -8.46
N ASP A 60 -5.20 1.27 -8.88
CA ASP A 60 -4.90 -0.10 -9.30
C ASP A 60 -4.02 -0.13 -10.55
N PHE A 61 -4.26 0.79 -11.49
CA PHE A 61 -3.38 0.96 -12.64
C PHE A 61 -1.94 1.30 -12.20
N LEU A 62 -1.79 2.23 -11.26
CA LEU A 62 -0.49 2.56 -10.68
C LEU A 62 0.12 1.38 -9.90
N ALA A 63 -0.70 0.60 -9.19
CA ALA A 63 -0.25 -0.60 -8.48
C ALA A 63 0.29 -1.68 -9.43
N ASN A 64 -0.38 -1.90 -10.56
CA ASN A 64 0.04 -2.85 -11.59
C ASN A 64 1.35 -2.40 -12.25
N LEU A 65 1.53 -1.11 -12.50
CA LEU A 65 2.82 -0.58 -12.97
C LEU A 65 3.92 -0.76 -11.93
N ALA A 66 3.64 -0.51 -10.66
CA ALA A 66 4.63 -0.66 -9.59
C ALA A 66 5.09 -2.11 -9.38
N PHE A 67 4.41 -3.10 -9.98
CA PHE A 67 4.75 -4.52 -9.83
C PHE A 67 6.12 -4.87 -10.41
N ASP A 68 6.57 -4.16 -11.44
CA ASP A 68 7.88 -4.34 -12.04
C ASP A 68 8.81 -3.14 -11.80
N ALA A 69 10.11 -3.34 -12.07
CA ALA A 69 11.12 -2.33 -11.82
C ALA A 69 10.96 -1.07 -12.70
N ASP A 70 10.69 -1.24 -13.99
CA ASP A 70 10.58 -0.12 -14.93
C ASP A 70 9.29 0.68 -14.67
N GLY A 71 8.18 -0.02 -14.42
CA GLY A 71 6.92 0.62 -14.05
C GLY A 71 6.98 1.32 -12.70
N CYS A 72 7.67 0.75 -11.70
CA CYS A 72 7.95 1.43 -10.43
C CYS A 72 8.81 2.69 -10.63
N THR A 73 9.87 2.59 -11.44
CA THR A 73 10.74 3.74 -11.78
C THR A 73 9.94 4.85 -12.45
N ALA A 74 9.10 4.50 -13.44
CA ALA A 74 8.25 5.45 -14.14
C ALA A 74 7.22 6.12 -13.23
N LEU A 75 6.61 5.35 -12.31
CA LEU A 75 5.71 5.89 -11.29
C LEU A 75 6.44 6.89 -10.40
N LEU A 76 7.62 6.56 -9.89
CA LEU A 76 8.37 7.42 -8.96
C LEU A 76 8.90 8.71 -9.62
N ARG A 77 9.10 8.70 -10.95
CA ARG A 77 9.47 9.87 -11.76
C ARG A 77 8.28 10.72 -12.18
N CYS A 78 7.06 10.18 -12.08
CA CYS A 78 5.86 10.92 -12.44
C CYS A 78 5.46 11.86 -11.29
N ASP A 79 5.45 13.15 -11.58
CA ASP A 79 5.09 14.18 -10.60
C ASP A 79 3.71 13.93 -9.99
N GLY A 80 3.65 13.99 -8.66
CA GLY A 80 2.43 13.75 -7.88
C GLY A 80 1.98 12.29 -7.80
N ALA A 81 2.57 11.35 -8.54
CA ALA A 81 2.12 9.95 -8.54
C ALA A 81 2.26 9.29 -7.16
N PHE A 82 3.43 9.46 -6.53
CA PHE A 82 3.63 8.94 -5.18
C PHE A 82 2.68 9.61 -4.17
N ASP A 83 2.47 10.92 -4.27
CA ASP A 83 1.59 11.65 -3.35
C ASP A 83 0.14 11.20 -3.49
N ALA A 84 -0.32 10.91 -4.72
CA ALA A 84 -1.63 10.32 -4.97
C ALA A 84 -1.78 8.91 -4.34
N LEU A 85 -0.70 8.11 -4.28
CA LEU A 85 -0.74 6.84 -3.55
C LEU A 85 -0.89 7.06 -2.05
N VAL A 86 -0.14 8.01 -1.47
CA VAL A 86 -0.24 8.34 -0.05
C VAL A 86 -1.65 8.86 0.30
N GLU A 87 -2.19 9.76 -0.52
CA GLU A 87 -3.55 10.26 -0.38
C GLU A 87 -4.60 9.15 -0.50
N GLY A 88 -4.41 8.22 -1.44
CA GLY A 88 -5.30 7.06 -1.59
C GLY A 88 -5.34 6.20 -0.33
N LEU A 89 -4.18 5.95 0.28
CA LEU A 89 -4.06 5.18 1.53
C LEU A 89 -4.71 5.89 2.74
N GLU A 90 -4.57 7.21 2.81
CA GLU A 90 -5.14 8.07 3.86
C GLU A 90 -6.63 8.39 3.63
N SER A 91 -7.18 8.09 2.46
CA SER A 91 -8.56 8.37 2.12
C SER A 91 -9.55 7.56 2.97
N ARG A 92 -10.83 7.94 2.92
CA ARG A 92 -11.94 7.19 3.54
C ARG A 92 -12.52 6.10 2.64
N GLN A 93 -12.05 6.00 1.39
CA GLN A 93 -12.62 5.14 0.35
C GLN A 93 -11.94 3.75 0.39
N PRO A 94 -12.59 2.70 0.90
CA PRO A 94 -11.93 1.40 1.14
C PRO A 94 -11.19 0.83 -0.06
N SER A 95 -11.78 0.93 -1.25
CA SER A 95 -11.21 0.37 -2.48
C SER A 95 -9.95 1.13 -2.92
N ALA A 96 -9.96 2.46 -2.78
CA ALA A 96 -8.80 3.30 -3.06
C ALA A 96 -7.67 3.06 -2.05
N ARG A 97 -7.98 2.91 -0.76
CA ARG A 97 -7.00 2.58 0.28
C ARG A 97 -6.27 1.27 -0.02
N TYR A 98 -7.02 0.24 -0.41
CA TYR A 98 -6.45 -1.06 -0.76
C TYR A 98 -5.52 -0.97 -1.98
N ALA A 99 -5.97 -0.34 -3.06
CA ALA A 99 -5.19 -0.14 -4.28
C ALA A 99 -3.88 0.64 -4.01
N ALA A 100 -3.99 1.73 -3.23
CA ALA A 100 -2.84 2.52 -2.81
C ALA A 100 -1.86 1.73 -1.93
N ALA A 101 -2.35 0.97 -0.96
CA ALA A 101 -1.50 0.12 -0.11
C ALA A 101 -0.76 -0.93 -0.93
N LEU A 102 -1.42 -1.54 -1.94
CA LEU A 102 -0.80 -2.50 -2.84
C LEU A 102 0.32 -1.85 -3.66
N ALA A 103 0.08 -0.65 -4.21
CA ALA A 103 1.09 0.10 -4.93
C ALA A 103 2.29 0.44 -4.04
N LEU A 104 2.06 0.99 -2.84
CA LEU A 104 3.12 1.34 -1.89
C LEU A 104 3.90 0.11 -1.41
N ARG A 105 3.23 -1.03 -1.23
CA ARG A 105 3.89 -2.32 -0.97
C ARG A 105 4.84 -2.68 -2.10
N ASN A 106 4.40 -2.60 -3.35
CA ASN A 106 5.24 -2.89 -4.51
C ASN A 106 6.43 -1.94 -4.59
N VAL A 107 6.20 -0.63 -4.40
CA VAL A 107 7.25 0.39 -4.32
C VAL A 107 8.28 0.04 -3.24
N ALA A 108 7.85 -0.41 -2.05
CA ALA A 108 8.75 -0.78 -0.95
C ALA A 108 9.69 -1.96 -1.30
N PHE A 109 9.32 -2.82 -2.24
CA PHE A 109 10.19 -3.89 -2.75
C PHE A 109 11.24 -3.41 -3.76
N SER A 110 11.07 -2.24 -4.38
CA SER A 110 12.07 -1.67 -5.29
C SER A 110 13.21 -0.96 -4.54
N SER A 111 14.40 -0.86 -5.15
CA SER A 111 15.53 -0.11 -4.58
C SER A 111 15.23 1.39 -4.47
N GLU A 112 14.69 1.97 -5.54
CA GLU A 112 14.34 3.40 -5.65
C GLU A 112 13.18 3.79 -4.73
N GLY A 113 12.19 2.91 -4.61
CA GLY A 113 11.01 3.12 -3.77
C GLY A 113 11.31 3.23 -2.28
N LYS A 114 12.37 2.58 -1.79
CA LYS A 114 12.82 2.75 -0.39
C LYS A 114 13.20 4.19 -0.10
N THR A 115 13.97 4.80 -0.98
CA THR A 115 14.40 6.20 -0.84
C THR A 115 13.18 7.12 -0.90
N ALA A 116 12.25 6.84 -1.80
CA ALA A 116 10.99 7.58 -1.90
C ALA A 116 10.16 7.51 -0.61
N LEU A 117 10.00 6.32 -0.02
CA LEU A 117 9.26 6.10 1.23
C LEU A 117 9.90 6.79 2.44
N LEU A 118 11.24 6.82 2.51
CA LEU A 118 11.95 7.40 3.66
C LEU A 118 12.11 8.92 3.59
N ASN A 119 12.15 9.49 2.39
CA ASN A 119 12.34 10.92 2.21
C ASN A 119 11.01 11.71 2.19
N ARG A 120 9.87 11.02 2.08
CA ARG A 120 8.55 11.66 2.07
C ARG A 120 7.86 11.52 3.42
N PRO A 121 7.60 12.64 4.15
CA PRO A 121 7.22 12.60 5.56
C PRO A 121 5.85 11.95 5.81
N ARG A 122 4.93 11.99 4.84
CA ARG A 122 3.58 11.39 4.96
C ARG A 122 3.56 9.87 4.74
N ALA A 123 4.55 9.32 4.05
CA ALA A 123 4.51 7.92 3.61
C ALA A 123 4.48 6.93 4.78
N MET A 124 5.36 7.14 5.76
CA MET A 124 5.45 6.26 6.92
C MET A 124 4.20 6.36 7.83
N PRO A 125 3.74 7.57 8.23
CA PRO A 125 2.45 7.73 8.91
C PRO A 125 1.27 7.06 8.19
N ALA A 126 1.16 7.20 6.86
CA ALA A 126 0.10 6.57 6.08
C ALA A 126 0.13 5.04 6.17
N LEU A 127 1.31 4.42 6.00
CA LEU A 127 1.49 2.98 6.14
C LEU A 127 1.13 2.48 7.55
N LEU A 128 1.51 3.22 8.59
CA LEU A 128 1.15 2.90 9.97
C LEU A 128 -0.35 3.07 10.24
N GLY A 129 -0.99 4.05 9.58
CA GLY A 129 -2.44 4.26 9.62
C GLY A 129 -3.23 3.11 8.98
N GLY A 130 -2.62 2.37 8.05
CA GLY A 130 -3.20 1.18 7.43
C GLY A 130 -3.15 -0.10 8.30
N LEU A 131 -2.50 -0.07 9.46
CA LEU A 131 -2.40 -1.22 10.36
C LEU A 131 -3.64 -1.35 11.27
N GLY A 132 -3.95 -2.56 11.71
CA GLY A 132 -4.95 -2.81 12.77
C GLY A 132 -6.09 -3.74 12.35
N PRO A 133 -7.03 -4.01 13.27
CA PRO A 133 -8.05 -5.05 13.09
C PRO A 133 -9.24 -4.63 12.21
N SER A 134 -9.44 -3.33 11.95
CA SER A 134 -10.59 -2.82 11.20
C SER A 134 -10.62 -3.26 9.74
N ASP A 135 -9.44 -3.46 9.14
CA ASP A 135 -9.31 -3.98 7.78
C ASP A 135 -8.05 -4.86 7.69
N LEU A 136 -8.27 -6.17 7.79
CA LEU A 136 -7.20 -7.17 7.83
C LEU A 136 -6.39 -7.20 6.53
N ARG A 137 -7.03 -6.97 5.39
CA ARG A 137 -6.36 -6.98 4.08
C ARG A 137 -5.46 -5.75 3.94
N LEU A 138 -5.95 -4.58 4.33
CA LEU A 138 -5.16 -3.36 4.37
C LEU A 138 -3.99 -3.47 5.34
N SER A 139 -4.22 -4.05 6.52
CA SER A 139 -3.18 -4.30 7.52
C SER A 139 -2.11 -5.27 7.01
N ALA A 140 -2.50 -6.33 6.29
CA ALA A 140 -1.57 -7.26 5.66
C ALA A 140 -0.69 -6.57 4.60
N LEU A 141 -1.26 -5.73 3.74
CA LEU A 141 -0.50 -4.98 2.74
C LEU A 141 0.43 -3.93 3.38
N SER A 142 -0.08 -3.19 4.37
CA SER A 142 0.69 -2.14 5.03
C SER A 142 1.86 -2.71 5.84
N SER A 143 1.61 -3.79 6.59
CA SER A 143 2.68 -4.53 7.29
C SER A 143 3.69 -5.16 6.33
N ALA A 144 3.26 -5.66 5.16
CA ALA A 144 4.17 -6.16 4.13
C ALA A 144 5.08 -5.05 3.58
N ALA A 145 4.53 -3.85 3.34
CA ALA A 145 5.30 -2.69 2.89
C ALA A 145 6.33 -2.25 3.93
N LEU A 146 5.93 -2.19 5.21
CA LEU A 146 6.83 -1.89 6.32
C LEU A 146 7.94 -2.93 6.46
N TRP A 147 7.59 -4.22 6.38
CA TRP A 147 8.55 -5.31 6.42
C TRP A 147 9.56 -5.20 5.26
N ALA A 148 9.08 -5.01 4.03
CA ALA A 148 9.94 -4.87 2.86
C ALA A 148 10.92 -3.69 2.99
N LEU A 149 10.44 -2.56 3.52
CA LEU A 149 11.27 -1.38 3.77
C LEU A 149 12.33 -1.66 4.84
N LEU A 150 11.92 -2.22 5.99
CA LEU A 150 12.81 -2.49 7.13
C LEU A 150 13.82 -3.58 6.83
N ALA A 151 13.43 -4.65 6.13
CA ALA A 151 14.32 -5.74 5.74
C ALA A 151 15.49 -5.23 4.89
N ARG A 152 15.32 -4.10 4.20
CA ARG A 152 16.24 -3.64 3.16
C ARG A 152 16.80 -2.23 3.40
N SER A 153 16.58 -1.64 4.58
CA SER A 153 17.07 -0.29 4.93
C SER A 153 17.45 -0.19 6.41
N GLU A 154 18.75 -0.08 6.69
CA GLU A 154 19.22 0.15 8.06
C GLU A 154 18.79 1.52 8.59
N LYS A 155 18.72 2.54 7.71
CA LYS A 155 18.17 3.87 8.06
C LYS A 155 16.73 3.75 8.58
N ALA A 156 15.91 2.92 7.93
CA ALA A 156 14.53 2.67 8.37
C ALA A 156 14.50 1.96 9.73
N LYS A 157 15.34 0.93 9.94
CA LYS A 157 15.42 0.22 11.22
C LYS A 157 15.85 1.14 12.35
N VAL A 158 16.86 1.98 12.14
CA VAL A 158 17.31 2.96 13.13
C VAL A 158 16.20 3.96 13.46
N ALA A 159 15.48 4.46 12.45
CA ALA A 159 14.33 5.34 12.68
C ALA A 159 13.23 4.67 13.51
N PHE A 160 12.95 3.38 13.28
CA PHE A 160 12.01 2.59 14.07
C PHE A 160 12.50 2.36 15.51
N ARG A 161 13.77 1.95 15.70
CA ARG A 161 14.35 1.66 17.03
C ARG A 161 14.44 2.88 17.93
N ARG A 162 14.63 4.08 17.36
CA ARG A 162 14.72 5.34 18.12
C ARG A 162 13.44 5.71 18.87
N GLY A 163 12.36 4.92 18.74
CA GLY A 163 11.21 5.03 19.63
C GLY A 163 10.47 6.34 19.44
N GLY A 164 9.74 6.44 18.33
CA GLY A 164 8.83 7.56 18.05
C GLY A 164 7.40 7.09 17.81
N LEU A 165 6.56 8.00 17.31
CA LEU A 165 5.18 7.70 16.88
C LEU A 165 5.07 6.45 15.97
N PRO A 166 6.03 6.16 15.07
CA PRO A 166 6.06 4.90 14.31
C PRO A 166 6.07 3.62 15.15
N ALA A 167 6.92 3.57 16.18
CA ALA A 167 7.09 2.37 17.01
C ALA A 167 5.86 2.14 17.89
N HIS A 168 5.29 3.21 18.46
CA HIS A 168 4.09 3.13 19.28
C HIS A 168 2.89 2.62 18.47
N ARG A 169 2.61 3.22 17.31
CA ARG A 169 1.45 2.81 16.48
C ARG A 169 1.58 1.37 16.00
N PHE A 170 2.79 0.94 15.66
CA PHE A 170 3.09 -0.43 15.28
C PHE A 170 2.81 -1.41 16.43
N ALA A 171 3.33 -1.14 17.63
CA ALA A 171 3.11 -1.99 18.80
C ALA A 171 1.63 -2.11 19.18
N VAL A 172 0.86 -1.02 19.13
CA VAL A 172 -0.59 -1.04 19.38
C VAL A 172 -1.30 -1.94 18.37
N ALA A 173 -1.01 -1.80 17.08
CA ALA A 173 -1.64 -2.63 16.04
C ALA A 173 -1.30 -4.12 16.20
N GLU A 174 -0.06 -4.44 16.61
CA GLU A 174 0.34 -5.82 16.87
C GLU A 174 -0.49 -6.43 18.00
N LYS A 175 -0.65 -5.72 19.13
CA LYS A 175 -1.46 -6.16 20.27
C LYS A 175 -2.91 -6.40 19.87
N GLU A 176 -3.51 -5.46 19.14
CA GLU A 176 -4.90 -5.56 18.68
C GLU A 176 -5.13 -6.79 17.79
N LEU A 177 -4.23 -7.03 16.83
CA LEU A 177 -4.32 -8.18 15.92
C LEU A 177 -4.04 -9.51 16.64
N ALA A 178 -3.11 -9.53 17.58
CA ALA A 178 -2.84 -10.71 18.40
C ALA A 178 -4.06 -11.06 19.28
N HIS A 179 -4.68 -10.06 19.91
CA HIS A 179 -5.91 -10.25 20.68
C HIS A 179 -7.05 -10.80 19.82
N LEU A 180 -7.22 -10.27 18.60
CA LEU A 180 -8.22 -10.76 17.65
C LEU A 180 -7.97 -12.24 17.31
N ALA A 181 -6.72 -12.61 17.02
CA ALA A 181 -6.35 -13.99 16.70
C ALA A 181 -6.56 -14.97 17.87
N MET A 182 -6.40 -14.50 19.12
CA MET A 182 -6.62 -15.33 20.31
C MET A 182 -8.10 -15.55 20.63
N ARG A 183 -8.94 -14.54 20.39
CA ARG A 183 -10.38 -14.62 20.72
C ARG A 183 -11.17 -15.37 19.66
N GLU A 184 -10.90 -15.11 18.39
CA GLU A 184 -11.81 -15.47 17.30
C GLU A 184 -11.08 -15.74 15.96
N PRO A 185 -10.21 -16.76 15.87
CA PRO A 185 -9.40 -17.00 14.67
C PRO A 185 -10.22 -17.40 13.43
N GLU A 186 -11.38 -18.01 13.61
CA GLU A 186 -12.28 -18.44 12.51
C GLU A 186 -13.37 -17.43 12.17
N CYS A 187 -13.68 -16.48 13.06
CA CYS A 187 -14.68 -15.42 12.81
C CYS A 187 -14.09 -14.13 12.23
N ALA A 188 -12.76 -14.05 12.10
CA ALA A 188 -12.11 -12.96 11.37
C ALA A 188 -12.66 -12.89 9.93
N SER A 189 -12.96 -11.68 9.46
CA SER A 189 -13.49 -11.47 8.09
C SER A 189 -12.57 -11.99 6.99
N ASP A 190 -11.27 -12.06 7.26
CA ASP A 190 -10.24 -12.67 6.41
C ASP A 190 -9.12 -13.28 7.27
N PRO A 191 -9.25 -14.57 7.65
CA PRO A 191 -8.25 -15.24 8.49
C PRO A 191 -6.88 -15.35 7.81
N ALA A 192 -6.83 -15.40 6.48
CA ALA A 192 -5.56 -15.47 5.74
C ALA A 192 -4.81 -14.14 5.81
N ALA A 193 -5.52 -13.02 5.67
CA ALA A 193 -4.95 -11.68 5.83
C ALA A 193 -4.47 -11.44 7.28
N LEU A 194 -5.23 -11.87 8.29
CA LEU A 194 -4.80 -11.80 9.69
C LEU A 194 -3.49 -12.55 9.92
N ARG A 195 -3.39 -13.80 9.44
CA ARG A 195 -2.15 -14.59 9.53
C ARG A 195 -0.99 -13.94 8.77
N ALA A 196 -1.26 -13.38 7.59
CA ALA A 196 -0.24 -12.68 6.81
C ALA A 196 0.30 -11.46 7.56
N ALA A 197 -0.59 -10.61 8.10
CA ALA A 197 -0.21 -9.46 8.90
C ALA A 197 0.67 -9.86 10.10
N LEU A 198 0.20 -10.81 10.93
CA LEU A 198 0.96 -11.27 12.10
C LEU A 198 2.36 -11.81 11.75
N ARG A 199 2.49 -12.54 10.64
CA ARG A 199 3.81 -12.98 10.15
C ARG A 199 4.74 -11.81 9.80
N HIS A 200 4.20 -10.73 9.22
CA HIS A 200 5.00 -9.53 8.95
C HIS A 200 5.39 -8.82 10.24
N PHE A 201 4.50 -8.73 11.23
CA PHE A 201 4.83 -8.19 12.56
C PHE A 201 5.99 -8.96 13.20
N ASP A 202 5.91 -10.29 13.22
CA ASP A 202 6.98 -11.15 13.75
C ASP A 202 8.30 -10.98 13.00
N ALA A 203 8.24 -10.89 11.67
CA ALA A 203 9.42 -10.66 10.86
C ALA A 203 10.06 -9.28 11.13
N ILE A 204 9.24 -8.25 11.34
CA ILE A 204 9.69 -6.91 11.69
C ILE A 204 10.31 -6.90 13.09
N ALA A 205 9.69 -7.54 14.08
CA ALA A 205 10.23 -7.64 15.43
C ALA A 205 11.65 -8.24 15.43
N ARG A 206 11.85 -9.34 14.69
CA ARG A 206 13.17 -9.96 14.51
C ARG A 206 14.19 -9.03 13.86
N LEU A 207 13.79 -8.26 12.82
CA LEU A 207 14.66 -7.29 12.18
C LEU A 207 15.09 -6.15 13.13
N LEU A 208 14.22 -5.81 14.08
CA LEU A 208 14.49 -4.77 15.07
C LEU A 208 15.29 -5.28 16.27
N GLY A 209 15.46 -6.60 16.41
CA GLY A 209 16.15 -7.25 17.55
C GLY A 209 15.24 -7.45 18.77
N ALA A 210 13.93 -7.43 18.57
CA ALA A 210 12.94 -7.73 19.61
C ALA A 210 12.45 -9.18 19.48
N ASP A 211 12.08 -9.79 20.60
CA ASP A 211 11.52 -11.14 20.60
C ASP A 211 10.07 -11.12 20.09
N PRO A 212 9.69 -11.94 19.08
CA PRO A 212 8.31 -12.03 18.61
C PRO A 212 7.37 -12.39 19.78
N GLY A 213 6.52 -11.46 20.19
CA GLY A 213 5.62 -11.66 21.32
C GLY A 213 5.93 -10.88 22.60
N GLN A 214 7.10 -10.23 22.73
CA GLN A 214 7.33 -9.28 23.83
C GLN A 214 6.38 -8.07 23.76
N LEU A 215 5.90 -7.74 22.55
CA LEU A 215 4.87 -6.74 22.31
C LEU A 215 3.45 -7.29 22.43
N ARG A 216 3.25 -8.59 22.72
CA ARG A 216 1.93 -9.21 22.88
C ARG A 216 1.53 -9.39 24.35
N ALA A 217 2.43 -9.06 25.29
CA ALA A 217 2.19 -9.04 26.73
C ALA A 217 1.54 -7.74 27.23
#